data_AF-A0A2Z6NQZ0-F1
#
_entry.id   AF-A0A2Z6NQZ0-F1
#
_cell.length_a   1.000
_cell.length_b   1.000
_cell.length_c   1.000
_cell.angle_alpha   90.00
_cell.angle_beta   90.00
_cell.angle_gamma   90.00
#
_symmetry.space_group_name_H-M   'P 1'
#
loop_
_entity.id
_entity.type
_entity.pdbx_description
1 polymer ?
#
loop_
_entity_poly.entity_id
_entity_poly.type
_entity_poly.pdbx_seq_one_letter_code
_entity_poly.pdbx_strand_id
1 'polypeptide(L)'
;MSYYGIASNLVLYLTEKLHEGTVKSSNHVTNWAGTVWIMPAAGASIADAYLGRYWTFGMCLLTLTVSLPMLRPPPCAQDIADKDCQKASSFQIGIFFFALYIIAVGTGGTKPNISTMGADQFDEFEPKERSQKLSFYNWWVFYILIGTISAQTVLVYIQDNVGFALGYGIPTIGLVVSILIFVLGTPLYRHRLPSGSPLTRMVQVFVAAMRKWKLNVPIDSKELHEVSIEEYTSKGRYKINHSSSLRLVFNSLY
;
A
#
# COMPACT_ATOMS: atom_id res chain seq x y z
N MET A 1 7.46 3.87 7.75
CA MET A 1 8.80 4.48 7.96
C MET A 1 9.62 4.52 6.69
N SER A 2 9.87 3.38 6.04
CA SER A 2 10.73 3.32 4.85
C SER A 2 10.29 4.25 3.71
N TYR A 3 8.99 4.33 3.40
CA TYR A 3 8.47 5.27 2.38
C TYR A 3 8.83 6.73 2.69
N TYR A 4 8.56 7.21 3.91
CA TYR A 4 8.82 8.60 4.29
C TYR A 4 10.31 8.91 4.31
N GLY A 5 11.14 7.99 4.80
CA GLY A 5 12.59 8.13 4.79
C GLY A 5 13.21 8.17 3.38
N ILE A 6 12.62 7.44 2.42
CA ILE A 6 13.03 7.54 1.01
C ILE A 6 12.53 8.86 0.44
N ALA A 7 11.23 9.12 0.52
CA ALA A 7 10.59 10.29 -0.11
C ALA A 7 11.20 11.62 0.32
N SER A 8 11.51 11.78 1.61
CA SER A 8 12.03 13.03 2.16
C SER A 8 13.42 13.41 1.63
N ASN A 9 14.25 12.43 1.28
CA ASN A 9 15.64 12.68 0.90
C ASN A 9 15.97 12.25 -0.55
N LEU A 10 14.99 11.72 -1.27
CA LEU A 10 15.19 11.22 -2.63
C LEU A 10 15.58 12.33 -3.62
N VAL A 11 15.05 13.55 -3.47
CA VAL A 11 15.41 14.68 -4.35
C VAL A 11 16.89 15.04 -4.20
N LEU A 12 17.37 15.12 -2.96
CA LEU A 12 18.78 15.39 -2.67
C LEU A 12 19.66 14.24 -3.16
N TYR A 13 19.26 12.99 -2.92
CA TYR A 13 19.98 11.83 -3.45
C TYR A 13 20.10 11.85 -4.98
N LEU A 14 19.02 12.13 -5.71
CA LEU A 14 19.05 12.22 -7.17
C LEU A 14 19.93 13.38 -7.66
N THR A 15 19.92 14.51 -6.94
CA THR A 15 20.64 15.71 -7.33
C THR A 15 22.13 15.62 -7.01
N GLU A 16 22.49 15.14 -5.82
CA GLU A 16 23.87 15.14 -5.32
C GLU A 16 24.62 13.84 -5.64
N LYS A 17 23.95 12.67 -5.60
CA LYS A 17 24.61 11.37 -5.85
C LYS A 17 24.46 10.90 -7.27
N LEU A 18 23.29 11.06 -7.88
CA LEU A 18 23.09 10.70 -9.30
C LEU A 18 23.41 11.85 -10.26
N HIS A 19 23.75 13.03 -9.74
CA HIS A 19 24.11 14.21 -10.52
C HIS A 19 23.03 14.55 -11.57
N GLU A 20 21.75 14.40 -11.19
CA GLU A 20 20.62 14.89 -11.97
C GLU A 20 20.33 16.36 -11.63
N GLY A 21 19.84 17.15 -12.60
CA GLY A 21 19.43 18.53 -12.33
C GLY A 21 18.18 18.57 -11.43
N THR A 22 18.09 19.55 -10.53
CA THR A 22 17.03 19.69 -9.52
C THR A 22 15.61 19.58 -10.09
N VAL A 23 15.36 20.18 -11.26
CA VAL A 23 14.05 20.12 -11.94
C VAL A 23 13.70 18.68 -12.35
N LYS A 24 14.66 17.96 -12.92
CA LYS A 24 14.48 16.57 -13.36
C LYS A 24 14.29 15.63 -12.16
N SER A 25 15.11 15.80 -11.12
CA SER A 25 15.00 15.07 -9.86
C SER A 25 13.60 15.23 -9.24
N SER A 26 13.10 16.47 -9.17
CA SER A 26 11.78 16.78 -8.59
C SER A 26 10.63 16.10 -9.36
N ASN A 27 10.71 16.09 -10.69
CA ASN A 27 9.72 15.39 -11.52
C ASN A 27 9.75 13.87 -11.30
N HIS A 28 10.94 13.26 -11.23
CA HIS A 28 11.07 11.83 -10.93
C HIS A 28 10.49 11.45 -9.56
N VAL A 29 10.78 12.24 -8.52
CA VAL A 29 10.23 12.01 -7.17
C VAL A 29 8.72 12.15 -7.16
N THR A 30 8.17 13.16 -7.83
CA THR A 30 6.72 13.40 -7.87
C THR A 30 5.99 12.28 -8.62
N ASN A 31 6.53 11.83 -9.76
CA ASN A 31 5.98 10.70 -10.52
C ASN A 31 6.02 9.39 -9.73
N TRP A 32 7.13 9.14 -9.02
CA TRP A 32 7.24 7.98 -8.14
C TRP A 32 6.23 8.04 -6.99
N ALA A 33 6.12 9.19 -6.32
CA ALA A 33 5.14 9.39 -5.25
C ALA A 33 3.71 9.16 -5.76
N GLY A 34 3.34 9.72 -6.92
CA GLY A 34 2.04 9.49 -7.55
C GLY A 34 1.78 8.00 -7.79
N THR A 35 2.78 7.26 -8.27
CA THR A 35 2.69 5.81 -8.47
C THR A 35 2.42 5.07 -7.15
N VAL A 36 3.14 5.43 -6.07
CA VAL A 36 2.95 4.84 -4.73
C VAL A 36 1.53 5.05 -4.20
N TRP A 37 0.86 6.14 -4.57
CA TRP A 37 -0.52 6.42 -4.14
C TRP A 37 -1.60 5.75 -4.99
N ILE A 38 -1.28 5.36 -6.22
CA ILE A 38 -2.19 4.60 -7.11
C ILE A 38 -2.11 3.09 -6.81
N MET A 39 -0.92 2.57 -6.53
CA MET A 39 -0.69 1.14 -6.30
C MET A 39 -1.53 0.48 -5.18
N PRO A 40 -1.98 1.16 -4.10
CA PRO A 40 -2.88 0.58 -3.11
C PRO A 40 -4.17 0.02 -3.68
N ALA A 41 -4.77 0.67 -4.68
CA ALA A 41 -5.99 0.17 -5.31
C ALA A 41 -5.74 -1.18 -6.03
N ALA A 42 -4.60 -1.29 -6.72
CA ALA A 42 -4.18 -2.52 -7.38
C ALA A 42 -3.83 -3.61 -6.35
N GLY A 43 -3.04 -3.27 -5.33
CA GLY A 43 -2.64 -4.20 -4.26
C GLY A 43 -3.82 -4.73 -3.45
N ALA A 44 -4.81 -3.89 -3.14
CA ALA A 44 -6.05 -4.31 -2.50
C ALA A 44 -6.87 -5.24 -3.41
N SER A 45 -6.99 -4.90 -4.71
CA SER A 45 -7.71 -5.74 -5.67
C SER A 45 -7.13 -7.14 -5.78
N ILE A 46 -5.80 -7.25 -5.84
CA ILE A 46 -5.11 -8.55 -5.92
C ILE A 46 -5.32 -9.37 -4.64
N ALA A 47 -5.22 -8.72 -3.47
CA ALA A 47 -5.43 -9.37 -2.19
C ALA A 47 -6.86 -9.87 -2.01
N ASP A 48 -7.85 -9.04 -2.32
CA ASP A 48 -9.25 -9.36 -2.11
C ASP A 48 -9.79 -10.35 -3.17
N ALA A 49 -9.23 -10.37 -4.38
CA ALA A 49 -9.69 -11.23 -5.47
C ALA A 49 -8.97 -12.59 -5.59
N TYR A 50 -7.66 -12.65 -5.33
CA TYR A 50 -6.86 -13.83 -5.69
C TYR A 50 -6.04 -14.40 -4.53
N LEU A 51 -5.11 -13.61 -3.97
CA LEU A 51 -4.05 -14.14 -3.10
C LEU A 51 -4.44 -14.17 -1.62
N GLY A 52 -5.43 -13.37 -1.21
CA GLY A 52 -5.70 -13.12 0.20
C GLY A 52 -4.74 -12.09 0.80
N ARG A 53 -5.19 -11.47 1.90
CA ARG A 53 -4.50 -10.36 2.56
C ARG A 53 -3.17 -10.78 3.17
N TYR A 54 -3.11 -11.97 3.76
CA TYR A 54 -1.90 -12.53 4.38
C TYR A 54 -0.76 -12.71 3.36
N TRP A 55 -1.01 -13.43 2.26
CA TRP A 55 0.01 -13.68 1.24
C TRP A 55 0.43 -12.42 0.51
N THR A 56 -0.52 -11.55 0.17
CA THR A 56 -0.20 -10.27 -0.48
C THR A 56 0.66 -9.40 0.43
N PHE A 57 0.32 -9.30 1.71
CA PHE A 57 1.11 -8.55 2.68
C PHE A 57 2.52 -9.13 2.82
N GLY A 58 2.65 -10.44 2.99
CA GLY A 58 3.95 -11.12 3.11
C GLY A 58 4.84 -10.94 1.87
N MET A 59 4.29 -11.10 0.66
CA MET A 59 5.02 -10.90 -0.59
C MET A 59 5.46 -9.46 -0.79
N CYS A 60 4.60 -8.49 -0.47
CA CYS A 60 4.96 -7.08 -0.54
C CYS A 60 6.04 -6.71 0.48
N LEU A 61 5.98 -7.26 1.69
CA LEU A 61 6.98 -7.04 2.74
C LEU A 61 8.35 -7.63 2.35
N LEU A 62 8.35 -8.84 1.77
CA LEU A 62 9.55 -9.47 1.23
C LEU A 62 10.15 -8.65 0.09
N THR A 63 9.32 -8.23 -0.85
CA THR A 63 9.70 -7.37 -1.99
C THR A 63 10.38 -6.09 -1.50
N LEU A 64 9.79 -5.40 -0.52
CA LEU A 64 10.39 -4.19 0.07
C LEU A 64 11.77 -4.47 0.68
N THR A 65 11.91 -5.59 1.39
CA THR A 65 13.16 -5.95 2.07
C THR A 65 14.29 -6.23 1.08
N VAL A 66 13.99 -6.91 -0.03
CA VAL A 66 14.99 -7.24 -1.07
C VAL A 66 15.36 -6.02 -1.92
N SER A 67 14.43 -5.10 -2.15
CA SER A 67 14.67 -3.95 -3.03
C SER A 67 15.35 -2.75 -2.36
N LEU A 68 15.23 -2.58 -1.03
CA LEU A 68 15.88 -1.46 -0.33
C LEU A 68 17.41 -1.44 -0.42
N PRO A 69 18.14 -2.58 -0.29
CA PRO A 69 19.57 -2.61 -0.51
C PRO A 69 20.01 -2.12 -1.90
N MET A 70 19.15 -2.25 -2.91
CA MET A 70 19.42 -1.80 -4.27
C MET A 70 19.38 -0.26 -4.42
N LEU A 71 18.86 0.47 -3.42
CA LEU A 71 18.94 1.93 -3.37
C LEU A 71 20.28 2.44 -2.81
N ARG A 72 21.19 1.56 -2.38
CA ARG A 72 22.48 1.98 -1.85
C ARG A 72 23.31 2.64 -2.96
N PRO A 73 24.04 3.73 -2.64
CA PRO A 73 24.91 4.37 -3.60
C PRO A 73 26.02 3.41 -4.06
N PRO A 74 26.46 3.50 -5.33
CA PRO A 74 27.64 2.79 -5.77
C PRO A 74 28.85 3.25 -4.93
N PRO A 75 29.77 2.33 -4.55
CA PRO A 75 30.96 2.72 -3.81
C PRO A 75 31.85 3.61 -4.70
N CYS A 76 32.15 4.82 -4.24
CA CYS A 76 33.20 5.64 -4.82
C CYS A 76 34.57 5.07 -4.41
N ALA A 77 35.57 5.19 -5.29
CA ALA A 77 36.94 4.76 -4.97
C ALA A 77 37.47 5.52 -3.74
N GLN A 78 38.25 4.84 -2.88
CA GLN A 78 38.63 5.31 -1.55
C GLN A 78 39.39 6.64 -1.49
N ASP A 79 39.87 7.17 -2.63
CA ASP A 79 40.75 8.34 -2.70
C ASP A 79 40.11 9.58 -3.39
N ILE A 80 38.82 9.54 -3.72
CA ILE A 80 38.14 10.67 -4.39
C ILE A 80 37.05 11.23 -3.48
N ALA A 81 37.08 12.56 -3.25
CA ALA A 81 36.03 13.26 -2.51
C ALA A 81 34.66 13.00 -3.19
N ASP A 82 33.61 12.82 -2.39
CA ASP A 82 32.24 12.47 -2.83
C ASP A 82 31.67 13.37 -3.95
N LYS A 83 32.26 14.56 -4.14
CA LYS A 83 31.91 15.58 -5.14
C LYS A 83 32.53 15.36 -6.53
N ASP A 84 33.60 14.57 -6.62
CA ASP A 84 34.32 14.26 -7.87
C ASP A 84 34.03 12.82 -8.37
N CYS A 85 33.03 12.17 -7.79
CA CYS A 85 32.66 10.80 -8.15
C CYS A 85 32.00 10.77 -9.55
N GLN A 86 32.46 9.84 -10.39
CA GLN A 86 32.01 9.73 -11.78
C GLN A 86 30.49 9.48 -11.83
N LYS A 87 29.80 10.16 -12.76
CA LYS A 87 28.35 10.02 -12.95
C LYS A 87 27.96 8.54 -13.10
N ALA A 88 26.93 8.11 -12.38
CA ALA A 88 26.47 6.73 -12.39
C ALA A 88 26.21 6.22 -13.82
N SER A 89 26.61 4.99 -14.10
CA SER A 89 26.39 4.35 -15.41
C SER A 89 24.89 4.26 -15.72
N SER A 90 24.51 4.34 -16.99
CA SER A 90 23.11 4.19 -17.42
C SER A 90 22.49 2.87 -16.92
N PHE A 91 23.29 1.82 -16.78
CA PHE A 91 22.84 0.55 -16.22
C PHE A 91 22.52 0.64 -14.71
N GLN A 92 23.36 1.34 -13.93
CA GLN A 92 23.16 1.55 -12.49
C GLN A 92 21.92 2.43 -12.24
N ILE A 93 21.71 3.46 -13.06
CA ILE A 93 20.50 4.30 -13.02
C ILE A 93 19.25 3.46 -13.34
N GLY A 94 19.33 2.57 -14.34
CA GLY A 94 18.24 1.65 -14.67
C GLY A 94 17.87 0.73 -13.50
N ILE A 95 18.86 0.12 -12.85
CA ILE A 95 18.66 -0.71 -11.65
C ILE A 95 18.03 0.09 -10.51
N PHE A 96 18.50 1.32 -10.28
CA PHE A 96 17.99 2.20 -9.24
C PHE A 96 16.50 2.51 -9.45
N PHE A 97 16.11 2.96 -10.64
CA PHE A 97 14.70 3.26 -10.92
C PHE A 97 13.84 1.99 -10.88
N PHE A 98 14.34 0.87 -11.39
CA PHE A 98 13.66 -0.41 -11.27
C PHE A 98 13.37 -0.78 -9.80
N ALA A 99 14.38 -0.68 -8.93
CA ALA A 99 14.22 -0.91 -7.49
C ALA A 99 13.23 0.09 -6.87
N LEU A 100 13.31 1.36 -7.25
CA LEU A 100 12.43 2.42 -6.75
C LEU A 100 10.95 2.15 -7.10
N TYR A 101 10.66 1.69 -8.32
CA TYR A 101 9.30 1.31 -8.73
C TYR A 101 8.84 -0.01 -8.12
N ILE A 102 9.74 -0.98 -7.89
CA ILE A 102 9.39 -2.18 -7.11
C ILE A 102 8.99 -1.80 -5.67
N ILE A 103 9.71 -0.88 -5.05
CA ILE A 103 9.36 -0.35 -3.72
C ILE A 103 7.99 0.34 -3.75
N ALA A 104 7.64 1.01 -4.85
CA ALA A 104 6.31 1.59 -5.01
C ALA A 104 5.21 0.52 -5.02
N VAL A 105 5.43 -0.59 -5.73
CA VAL A 105 4.51 -1.74 -5.73
C VAL A 105 4.40 -2.38 -4.35
N GLY A 106 5.53 -2.65 -3.69
CA GLY A 106 5.55 -3.23 -2.34
C GLY A 106 4.89 -2.32 -1.29
N THR A 107 5.14 -1.00 -1.35
CA THR A 107 4.51 -0.03 -0.44
C THR A 107 3.01 0.09 -0.73
N GLY A 108 2.63 0.07 -2.01
CA GLY A 108 1.24 0.10 -2.43
C GLY A 108 0.46 -1.12 -1.92
N GLY A 109 1.03 -2.31 -2.04
CA GLY A 109 0.38 -3.54 -1.58
C GLY A 109 0.38 -3.73 -0.06
N THR A 110 1.36 -3.21 0.68
CA THR A 110 1.37 -3.33 2.15
C THR A 110 0.31 -2.44 2.81
N LYS A 111 0.15 -1.19 2.37
CA LYS A 111 -0.74 -0.18 2.98
C LYS A 111 -2.20 -0.63 3.22
N PRO A 112 -2.93 -1.14 2.22
CA PRO A 112 -4.33 -1.54 2.41
C PRO A 112 -4.47 -2.88 3.13
N ASN A 113 -3.46 -3.74 3.05
CA ASN A 113 -3.54 -5.11 3.54
C ASN A 113 -3.16 -5.24 5.02
N ILE A 114 -2.23 -4.42 5.52
CA ILE A 114 -1.79 -4.51 6.92
C ILE A 114 -2.89 -4.11 7.91
N SER A 115 -3.60 -3.01 7.63
CA SER A 115 -4.65 -2.48 8.51
C SER A 115 -5.90 -3.33 8.49
N THR A 116 -6.23 -3.93 7.33
CA THR A 116 -7.37 -4.83 7.16
C THR A 116 -7.09 -6.20 7.75
N MET A 117 -5.90 -6.76 7.55
CA MET A 117 -5.48 -8.01 8.17
C MET A 117 -5.44 -7.90 9.71
N GLY A 118 -5.01 -6.76 10.26
CA GLY A 118 -5.08 -6.49 11.69
C GLY A 118 -6.52 -6.41 12.20
N ALA A 119 -7.42 -5.80 11.42
CA ALA A 119 -8.86 -5.78 11.70
C ALA A 119 -9.47 -7.18 11.75
N ASP A 120 -9.04 -8.05 10.84
CA ASP A 120 -9.58 -9.40 10.65
C ASP A 120 -9.29 -10.34 11.83
N GLN A 121 -8.38 -9.93 12.75
CA GLN A 121 -8.06 -10.70 13.96
C GLN A 121 -9.17 -10.60 15.02
N PHE A 122 -10.00 -9.57 14.97
CA PHE A 122 -11.08 -9.34 15.94
C PHE A 122 -12.43 -9.70 15.34
N ASP A 123 -13.27 -10.36 16.13
CA ASP A 123 -14.67 -10.59 15.84
C ASP A 123 -15.50 -9.34 16.18
N GLU A 124 -16.29 -8.87 15.23
CA GLU A 124 -17.14 -7.68 15.41
C GLU A 124 -18.43 -7.99 16.15
N PHE A 125 -18.84 -9.26 16.18
CA PHE A 125 -20.07 -9.70 16.85
C PHE A 125 -19.88 -9.91 18.35
N GLU A 126 -18.62 -10.04 18.81
CA GLU A 126 -18.27 -10.14 20.22
C GLU A 126 -17.96 -8.74 20.79
N PRO A 127 -18.76 -8.22 21.76
CA PRO A 127 -18.58 -6.86 22.28
C PRO A 127 -17.19 -6.57 22.84
N LYS A 128 -16.54 -7.58 23.45
CA LYS A 128 -15.20 -7.44 24.00
C LYS A 128 -14.15 -7.28 22.90
N GLU A 129 -14.18 -8.14 21.88
CA GLU A 129 -13.23 -8.08 20.76
C GLU A 129 -13.44 -6.81 19.92
N ARG A 130 -14.68 -6.34 19.78
CA ARG A 130 -14.99 -5.05 19.13
C ARG A 130 -14.33 -3.85 19.83
N SER A 131 -14.34 -3.80 21.17
CA SER A 131 -13.67 -2.75 21.93
C SER A 131 -12.14 -2.83 21.75
N GLN A 132 -11.59 -4.04 21.77
CA GLN A 132 -10.15 -4.27 21.55
C GLN A 132 -9.71 -3.85 20.14
N LYS A 133 -10.53 -4.08 19.12
CA LYS A 133 -10.28 -3.62 17.74
C LYS A 133 -10.12 -2.10 17.65
N LEU A 134 -10.96 -1.35 18.37
CA LEU A 134 -10.84 0.12 18.42
C LEU A 134 -9.56 0.56 19.13
N SER A 135 -9.23 -0.08 20.26
CA SER A 135 -7.98 0.17 20.97
C SER A 135 -6.74 -0.15 20.10
N PHE A 136 -6.79 -1.24 19.34
CA PHE A 136 -5.76 -1.60 18.36
C PHE A 136 -5.54 -0.48 17.34
N TYR A 137 -6.61 0.07 16.76
CA TYR A 137 -6.47 1.17 15.81
C TYR A 137 -5.93 2.46 16.44
N ASN A 138 -6.28 2.75 17.69
CA ASN A 138 -5.72 3.90 18.41
C ASN A 138 -4.20 3.76 18.56
N TRP A 139 -3.72 2.61 19.04
CA TRP A 139 -2.29 2.33 19.15
C TRP A 139 -1.59 2.29 17.80
N TRP A 140 -2.23 1.70 16.79
CA TRP A 140 -1.73 1.64 15.42
C TRP A 140 -1.42 3.03 14.87
N VAL A 141 -2.37 3.96 14.98
CA VAL A 141 -2.19 5.35 14.52
C VAL A 141 -1.11 6.05 15.34
N PHE A 142 -1.09 5.87 16.67
CA PHE A 142 -0.08 6.44 17.54
C PHE A 142 1.35 6.04 17.12
N TYR A 143 1.60 4.74 16.88
CA TYR A 143 2.93 4.27 16.44
C TYR A 143 3.29 4.71 15.02
N ILE A 144 2.31 4.82 14.10
CA ILE A 144 2.55 5.40 12.77
C ILE A 144 3.01 6.85 12.88
N LEU A 145 2.37 7.65 13.72
CA LEU A 145 2.72 9.06 13.90
C LEU A 145 4.12 9.21 14.48
N ILE A 146 4.43 8.50 15.58
CA ILE A 146 5.75 8.54 16.22
C ILE A 146 6.84 8.22 15.22
N GLY A 147 6.75 7.06 14.54
CA GLY A 147 7.86 6.74 13.67
C GLY A 147 7.87 7.60 12.41
N THR A 148 6.77 8.20 11.97
CA THR A 148 6.79 9.15 10.84
C THR A 148 7.62 10.37 11.23
N ILE A 149 7.43 10.88 12.46
CA ILE A 149 8.26 11.94 13.03
C ILE A 149 9.72 11.47 13.11
N SER A 150 10.00 10.27 13.62
CA SER A 150 11.36 9.72 13.69
C SER A 150 12.01 9.53 12.31
N ALA A 151 11.24 9.13 11.30
CA ALA A 151 11.72 8.94 9.93
C ALA A 151 12.04 10.27 9.25
N GLN A 152 11.31 11.34 9.55
CA GLN A 152 11.57 12.66 8.97
C GLN A 152 12.65 13.45 9.72
N THR A 153 12.97 13.08 10.97
CA THR A 153 13.97 13.74 11.79
C THR A 153 15.25 12.94 11.88
N VAL A 154 15.24 11.84 12.63
CA VAL A 154 16.41 11.00 12.93
C VAL A 154 16.96 10.34 11.67
N LEU A 155 16.09 9.74 10.85
CA LEU A 155 16.54 8.99 9.68
C LEU A 155 17.12 9.91 8.59
N VAL A 156 16.47 11.06 8.35
CA VAL A 156 16.99 12.08 7.43
C VAL A 156 18.33 12.61 7.93
N TYR A 157 18.44 12.92 9.23
CA TYR A 157 19.71 13.35 9.84
C TYR A 157 20.83 12.33 9.60
N ILE A 158 20.56 11.04 9.76
CA ILE A 158 21.54 9.97 9.50
C ILE A 158 21.92 9.91 8.02
N GLN A 159 20.94 10.03 7.11
CA GLN A 159 21.20 10.02 5.67
C GLN A 159 22.12 11.18 5.25
N ASP A 160 21.85 12.38 5.78
CA ASP A 160 22.57 13.61 5.40
C ASP A 160 23.95 13.72 6.05
N ASN A 161 24.09 13.36 7.34
CA ASN A 161 25.31 13.62 8.10
C ASN A 161 26.24 12.41 8.22
N VAL A 162 25.70 11.18 8.12
CA VAL A 162 26.47 9.94 8.30
C VAL A 162 26.58 9.17 6.98
N GLY A 163 25.50 9.13 6.21
CA GLY A 163 25.48 8.63 4.85
C GLY A 163 24.28 7.77 4.49
N PHE A 164 23.95 7.76 3.20
CA PHE A 164 22.81 7.04 2.63
C PHE A 164 22.84 5.52 2.84
N ALA A 165 24.03 4.90 2.89
CA ALA A 165 24.15 3.46 3.11
C ALA A 165 23.58 3.01 4.48
N LEU A 166 23.89 3.76 5.54
CA LEU A 166 23.33 3.53 6.88
C LEU A 166 21.86 3.96 6.94
N GLY A 167 21.53 5.10 6.32
CA GLY A 167 20.15 5.59 6.23
C GLY A 167 19.16 4.62 5.58
N TYR A 168 19.56 3.88 4.55
CA TYR A 168 18.73 2.81 3.97
C TYR A 168 18.92 1.44 4.66
N GLY A 169 20.05 1.23 5.32
CA GLY A 169 20.33 0.02 6.11
C GLY A 169 19.39 -0.15 7.30
N ILE A 170 19.16 0.91 8.08
CA ILE A 170 18.32 0.85 9.29
C ILE A 170 16.88 0.40 8.98
N PRO A 171 16.16 1.01 8.00
CA PRO A 171 14.83 0.54 7.61
C PRO A 171 14.82 -0.89 7.06
N THR A 172 15.89 -1.31 6.38
CA THR A 172 16.02 -2.69 5.86
C THR A 172 16.07 -3.69 7.00
N ILE A 173 16.88 -3.44 8.04
CA ILE A 173 16.94 -4.30 9.23
C ILE A 173 15.58 -4.36 9.92
N GLY A 174 14.90 -3.21 10.06
CA GLY A 174 13.56 -3.15 10.63
C GLY A 174 12.54 -4.00 9.86
N LEU A 175 12.63 -4.02 8.53
CA LEU A 175 11.77 -4.85 7.69
C LEU A 175 12.11 -6.36 7.80
N VAL A 176 13.39 -6.72 7.89
CA VAL A 176 13.80 -8.12 8.15
C VAL A 176 13.22 -8.59 9.48
N VAL A 177 13.36 -7.81 10.55
CA VAL A 177 12.77 -8.13 11.86
C VAL A 177 11.25 -8.24 11.77
N SER A 178 10.60 -7.35 11.02
CA SER A 178 9.15 -7.39 10.81
C SER A 178 8.71 -8.67 10.09
N ILE A 179 9.45 -9.13 9.07
CA ILE A 179 9.19 -10.41 8.38
C ILE A 179 9.32 -11.57 9.36
N LEU A 180 10.37 -11.59 10.18
CA LEU A 180 10.58 -12.66 11.15
C LEU A 180 9.42 -12.74 12.15
N ILE A 181 9.00 -11.61 12.73
CA ILE A 181 7.86 -11.55 13.64
C ILE A 181 6.57 -12.01 12.93
N PHE A 182 6.36 -11.57 11.70
CA PHE A 182 5.18 -11.92 10.91
C PHE A 182 5.10 -13.43 10.62
N VAL A 183 6.22 -14.04 10.22
CA VAL A 183 6.29 -15.49 9.90
C VAL A 183 6.22 -16.35 11.17
N LEU A 184 6.84 -15.90 12.27
CA LEU A 184 6.73 -16.60 13.56
C LEU A 184 5.32 -16.50 14.15
N GLY A 185 4.62 -15.41 13.86
CA GLY A 185 3.23 -15.17 14.27
C GLY A 185 2.18 -15.89 13.42
N THR A 186 2.54 -16.46 12.26
CA THR A 186 1.62 -17.16 11.35
C THR A 186 0.64 -18.13 12.02
N PRO A 187 1.06 -19.04 12.93
CA PRO A 187 0.11 -19.98 13.56
C PRO A 187 -0.92 -19.32 14.47
N LEU A 188 -0.71 -18.05 14.87
CA LEU A 188 -1.62 -17.30 15.75
C LEU A 188 -2.65 -16.47 14.97
N TYR A 189 -2.49 -16.31 13.66
CA TYR A 189 -3.36 -15.46 12.86
C TYR A 189 -4.68 -16.14 12.48
N ARG A 190 -5.77 -15.40 12.61
CA ARG A 190 -7.06 -15.75 12.00
C ARG A 190 -7.00 -15.42 10.50
N HIS A 191 -7.02 -16.44 9.66
CA HIS A 191 -6.98 -16.30 8.21
C HIS A 191 -8.40 -16.16 7.63
N ARG A 192 -8.68 -15.03 6.97
CA ARG A 192 -9.91 -14.81 6.20
C ARG A 192 -9.70 -15.20 4.74
N LEU A 193 -10.65 -15.94 4.18
CA LEU A 193 -10.66 -16.28 2.75
C LEU A 193 -10.96 -15.04 1.89
N PRO A 194 -10.40 -14.93 0.68
CA PRO A 194 -10.74 -13.86 -0.26
C PRO A 194 -12.25 -13.87 -0.56
N SER A 195 -12.92 -12.72 -0.45
CA SER A 195 -14.38 -12.57 -0.68
C SER A 195 -14.71 -11.85 -2.00
N GLY A 196 -13.70 -11.69 -2.86
CA GLY A 196 -13.76 -10.94 -4.12
C GLY A 196 -13.53 -9.44 -3.92
N SER A 197 -13.01 -8.78 -4.95
CA SER A 197 -12.72 -7.34 -4.90
C SER A 197 -13.99 -6.47 -5.07
N PRO A 198 -14.24 -5.50 -4.17
CA PRO A 198 -15.31 -4.50 -4.36
C PRO A 198 -15.17 -3.72 -5.67
N LEU A 199 -13.94 -3.47 -6.13
CA LEU A 199 -13.68 -2.77 -7.39
C LEU A 199 -14.21 -3.56 -8.59
N THR A 200 -14.09 -4.89 -8.58
CA THR A 200 -14.68 -5.74 -9.63
C THR A 200 -16.20 -5.57 -9.67
N ARG A 201 -16.86 -5.50 -8.51
CA ARG A 201 -18.32 -5.27 -8.46
C ARG A 201 -18.69 -3.87 -8.96
N MET A 202 -17.93 -2.84 -8.59
CA MET A 202 -18.16 -1.48 -9.10
C MET A 202 -18.03 -1.41 -10.62
N VAL A 203 -17.00 -2.05 -11.19
CA VAL A 203 -16.81 -2.12 -12.65
C VAL A 203 -17.93 -2.90 -13.32
N GLN A 204 -18.36 -4.03 -12.74
CA GLN A 204 -19.50 -4.80 -13.26
C GLN A 204 -20.77 -3.96 -13.30
N VAL A 205 -21.07 -3.22 -12.23
CA VAL A 205 -22.20 -2.29 -12.17
C VAL A 205 -22.05 -1.24 -13.27
N PHE A 206 -20.92 -0.55 -13.37
CA PHE A 206 -20.72 0.48 -14.40
C PHE A 206 -20.88 -0.06 -15.84
N VAL A 207 -20.34 -1.25 -16.12
CA VAL A 207 -20.49 -1.92 -17.42
C VAL A 207 -21.94 -2.31 -17.68
N ALA A 208 -22.66 -2.82 -16.67
CA ALA A 208 -24.07 -3.13 -16.77
C ALA A 208 -24.91 -1.86 -17.02
N ALA A 209 -24.61 -0.76 -16.31
CA ALA A 209 -25.21 0.57 -16.52
C ALA A 209 -25.12 0.99 -17.98
N MET A 210 -23.90 0.96 -18.54
CA MET A 210 -23.64 1.40 -19.90
C MET A 210 -24.34 0.50 -20.92
N ARG A 211 -24.32 -0.83 -20.71
CA ARG A 211 -24.99 -1.79 -21.59
C ARG A 211 -26.51 -1.63 -21.58
N LYS A 212 -27.07 -1.20 -20.45
CA LYS A 212 -28.52 -1.14 -20.22
C LYS A 212 -29.08 0.27 -20.17
N TRP A 213 -28.30 1.26 -20.58
CA TRP A 213 -28.70 2.67 -20.59
C TRP A 213 -30.03 2.89 -21.32
N LYS A 214 -30.31 2.11 -22.38
CA LYS A 214 -31.53 2.25 -23.21
C LYS A 214 -32.74 1.47 -22.71
N LEU A 215 -32.64 0.75 -21.59
CA LEU A 215 -33.77 -0.01 -21.04
C LEU A 215 -34.68 0.89 -20.20
N ASN A 216 -35.98 0.72 -20.38
CA ASN A 216 -36.97 1.39 -19.53
C ASN A 216 -36.95 0.74 -18.15
N VAL A 217 -36.62 1.53 -17.12
CA VAL A 217 -36.59 1.08 -15.73
C VAL A 217 -38.03 1.03 -15.19
N PRO A 218 -38.45 -0.06 -14.53
CA PRO A 218 -39.75 -0.13 -13.86
C PRO A 218 -39.92 0.97 -12.81
N ILE A 219 -41.16 1.45 -12.65
CA ILE A 219 -41.48 2.57 -11.75
C ILE A 219 -41.51 2.10 -10.28
N ASP A 220 -41.85 0.83 -10.03
CA ASP A 220 -41.88 0.24 -8.69
C ASP A 220 -40.52 -0.37 -8.31
N SER A 221 -39.94 0.11 -7.21
CA SER A 221 -38.66 -0.39 -6.69
C SER A 221 -38.72 -1.83 -6.19
N LYS A 222 -39.91 -2.40 -5.99
CA LYS A 222 -40.11 -3.79 -5.56
C LYS A 222 -40.01 -4.81 -6.70
N GLU A 223 -40.07 -4.36 -7.96
CA GLU A 223 -39.89 -5.21 -9.14
C GLU A 223 -38.41 -5.42 -9.49
N LEU A 224 -37.51 -4.73 -8.79
CA LEU A 224 -36.08 -4.88 -8.87
C LEU A 224 -35.64 -6.12 -8.05
N HIS A 225 -34.96 -7.07 -8.69
CA HIS A 225 -34.30 -8.25 -8.09
C HIS A 225 -33.44 -7.90 -6.86
N GLU A 226 -34.01 -8.09 -5.68
CA GLU A 226 -33.30 -8.11 -4.40
C GLU A 226 -33.05 -9.54 -3.95
N VAL A 227 -31.82 -9.80 -3.51
CA VAL A 227 -31.47 -11.05 -2.80
C VAL A 227 -32.17 -11.06 -1.43
N SER A 228 -32.59 -12.22 -0.92
CA SER A 228 -33.30 -12.30 0.37
C SER A 228 -32.42 -11.86 1.54
N ILE A 229 -33.06 -11.35 2.60
CA ILE A 229 -32.37 -10.91 3.83
C ILE A 229 -31.60 -12.07 4.48
N GLU A 230 -32.13 -13.29 4.43
CA GLU A 230 -31.43 -14.46 4.98
C GLU A 230 -30.10 -14.71 4.27
N GLU A 231 -30.03 -14.47 2.95
CA GLU A 231 -28.79 -14.65 2.20
C GLU A 231 -27.74 -13.58 2.55
N TYR A 232 -28.16 -12.34 2.83
CA TYR A 232 -27.25 -11.29 3.34
C TYR A 232 -26.67 -11.67 4.70
N THR A 233 -27.52 -12.11 5.63
CA THR A 233 -27.10 -12.50 6.98
C THR A 233 -26.20 -13.74 6.95
N SER A 234 -26.52 -14.74 6.13
CA SER A 234 -25.69 -15.95 5.97
C SER A 234 -24.27 -15.66 5.47
N LYS A 235 -24.11 -14.60 4.66
CA LYS A 235 -22.82 -14.15 4.12
C LYS A 235 -22.14 -13.08 4.97
N GLY A 236 -22.69 -12.72 6.13
CA GLY A 236 -22.17 -11.67 7.01
C GLY A 236 -22.16 -10.27 6.38
N ARG A 237 -23.12 -9.97 5.49
CA ARG A 237 -23.21 -8.70 4.77
C ARG A 237 -24.38 -7.87 5.28
N TYR A 238 -24.21 -6.56 5.30
CA TYR A 238 -25.28 -5.61 5.62
C TYR A 238 -26.10 -5.28 4.38
N LYS A 239 -27.44 -5.29 4.51
CA LYS A 239 -28.34 -4.75 3.49
C LYS A 239 -28.16 -3.24 3.42
N ILE A 240 -27.90 -2.71 2.23
CA ILE A 240 -27.89 -1.28 1.97
C ILE A 240 -29.30 -0.89 1.54
N ASN A 241 -29.94 0.01 2.29
CA ASN A 241 -31.28 0.49 1.95
C ASN A 241 -31.23 1.40 0.72
N HIS A 242 -32.27 1.32 -0.12
CA HIS A 242 -32.40 2.16 -1.29
C HIS A 242 -32.45 3.64 -0.86
N SER A 243 -31.64 4.48 -1.51
CA SER A 243 -31.60 5.92 -1.27
C SER A 243 -31.89 6.69 -2.55
N SER A 244 -32.75 7.70 -2.46
CA SER A 244 -33.22 8.50 -3.59
C SER A 244 -32.11 9.30 -4.30
N SER A 245 -30.95 9.47 -3.66
CA SER A 245 -29.77 10.15 -4.20
C SER A 245 -28.92 9.30 -5.16
N LEU A 246 -29.11 7.98 -5.20
CA LEU A 246 -28.29 7.03 -5.97
C LEU A 246 -29.09 6.29 -7.06
N ARG A 247 -30.18 6.87 -7.58
CA ARG A 247 -31.07 6.24 -8.59
C ARG A 247 -30.32 5.65 -9.80
N LEU A 248 -29.27 6.34 -10.29
CA LEU A 248 -28.48 5.87 -11.43
C LEU A 248 -27.68 4.59 -11.15
N VAL A 249 -27.25 4.38 -9.90
CA VAL A 249 -26.45 3.20 -9.50
C VAL A 249 -27.35 1.99 -9.25
N PHE A 250 -28.52 2.20 -8.66
CA PHE A 250 -29.48 1.12 -8.40
C PHE A 250 -30.16 0.61 -9.67
N ASN A 251 -30.39 1.49 -10.66
CA ASN A 251 -30.93 1.09 -11.97
C ASN A 251 -29.94 0.28 -12.82
N SER A 252 -28.67 0.26 -12.43
CA SER A 252 -27.55 -0.36 -13.13
C SER A 252 -27.14 -1.72 -12.55
N LEU A 253 -27.69 -2.12 -11.40
CA LEU A 253 -27.43 -3.41 -10.76
C LEU A 253 -28.17 -4.59 -11.43
N TYR A 254 -28.83 -4.33 -12.55
CA TYR A 254 -29.55 -5.30 -13.35
C TYR A 254 -28.71 -5.69 -14.52
#